data_AF-E2B2F7-F1
#
_entry.id   AF-E2B2F7-F1
#
_cell.length_a   1.000
_cell.length_b   1.000
_cell.length_c   1.000
_cell.angle_alpha   90.00
_cell.angle_beta   90.00
_cell.angle_gamma   90.00
#
_symmetry.space_group_name_H-M   'P 1'
#
loop_
_entity.id
_entity.type
_entity.pdbx_description
1 polymer ?
#
loop_
_entity_poly.entity_id
_entity_poly.type
_entity_poly.pdbx_seq_one_letter_code
_entity_poly.pdbx_strand_id
1 'polypeptide(L)' 'IKAELDEVHGTSAPVFATVYNWVNEFKRSRTSTKDEHLSGRPVEVTTPEMIDKVHDMVLSDRRIEV' A
#
# COMPACT_ATOMS: atom_id res chain seq x y z
N ILE A 1 -24.04 2.44 -4.17
CA ILE A 1 -22.65 2.02 -3.84
C ILE A 1 -22.14 0.85 -4.69
N LYS A 2 -22.53 -0.43 -4.48
CA LYS A 2 -21.96 -1.55 -5.29
C LYS A 2 -22.18 -1.35 -6.79
N ALA A 3 -23.43 -1.11 -7.19
CA ALA A 3 -23.79 -0.90 -8.59
C ALA A 3 -23.08 0.31 -9.20
N GLU A 4 -22.97 1.41 -8.46
CA GLU A 4 -22.24 2.62 -8.90
C GLU A 4 -20.74 2.36 -9.09
N LEU A 5 -20.10 1.62 -8.17
CA LEU A 5 -18.68 1.26 -8.32
C LEU A 5 -18.46 0.30 -9.49
N ASP A 6 -19.35 -0.67 -9.68
CA ASP A 6 -19.28 -1.60 -10.81
C ASP A 6 -19.50 -0.86 -12.14
N GLU A 7 -20.37 0.15 -12.18
CA GLU A 7 -20.60 0.99 -13.37
C GLU A 7 -19.36 1.83 -13.74
N VAL A 8 -18.69 2.44 -12.75
CA VAL A 8 -17.53 3.32 -12.99
C VAL A 8 -16.24 2.53 -13.23
N HIS A 9 -16.04 1.42 -12.51
CA HIS A 9 -14.75 0.69 -12.48
C HIS A 9 -14.80 -0.72 -13.08
N GLY A 10 -15.98 -1.26 -13.39
CA GLY A 10 -16.13 -2.57 -14.02
C GLY A 10 -15.42 -3.68 -13.25
N THR A 11 -14.55 -4.43 -13.93
CA THR A 11 -13.75 -5.51 -13.34
C THR A 11 -12.68 -5.04 -12.35
N SER A 12 -12.33 -3.75 -12.39
CA SER A 12 -11.37 -3.15 -11.46
C SER A 12 -12.05 -2.64 -10.19
N ALA A 13 -13.38 -2.76 -10.08
CA ALA A 13 -14.10 -2.37 -8.88
C ALA A 13 -13.67 -3.26 -7.69
N PRO A 14 -13.45 -2.67 -6.50
CA PRO A 14 -13.19 -3.44 -5.30
C PRO A 14 -14.40 -4.32 -4.97
N VAL A 15 -14.13 -5.51 -4.45
CA VAL A 15 -15.18 -6.44 -4.02
C VAL A 15 -16.07 -5.80 -2.95
N PHE A 16 -17.35 -6.16 -2.96
CA PHE A 16 -18.34 -5.55 -2.06
C PHE A 16 -17.96 -5.66 -0.57
N ALA A 17 -17.30 -6.75 -0.18
CA ALA A 17 -16.80 -6.94 1.18
C ALA A 17 -15.77 -5.87 1.60
N THR A 18 -14.87 -5.47 0.70
CA THR A 18 -13.88 -4.40 0.95
C THR A 18 -14.58 -3.06 1.17
N VAL A 19 -15.57 -2.75 0.33
CA VAL A 19 -16.38 -1.52 0.48
C VAL A 19 -17.15 -1.51 1.80
N TYR A 20 -17.73 -2.66 2.19
CA TYR A 20 -18.42 -2.79 3.46
C TYR A 20 -17.49 -2.56 4.67
N ASN A 21 -16.27 -3.08 4.62
CA ASN A 21 -15.26 -2.85 5.64
C ASN A 21 -14.92 -1.36 5.77
N TRP A 22 -14.70 -0.65 4.66
CA TRP A 22 -14.46 0.80 4.70
C TRP A 22 -15.63 1.57 5.30
N VAL A 23 -16.88 1.24 4.94
CA VAL A 23 -18.07 1.88 5.53
C VAL A 23 -18.12 1.69 7.04
N ASN A 24 -17.75 0.51 7.55
CA ASN A 24 -17.69 0.26 8.99
C ASN A 24 -16.58 1.05 9.67
N GLU A 25 -15.41 1.15 9.05
CA GLU A 25 -14.31 1.97 9.58
C GLU A 25 -14.68 3.46 9.64
N PHE A 26 -15.35 4.00 8.62
CA PHE A 26 -15.89 5.35 8.65
C PHE A 26 -16.93 5.55 9.78
N LYS A 27 -17.81 4.57 10.01
CA LYS A 27 -18.74 4.59 11.15
C LYS A 27 -18.04 4.56 12.51
N ARG A 28 -16.82 4.00 12.58
CA ARG A 28 -15.95 4.01 13.77
C ARG A 28 -15.13 5.30 13.88
N SER A 29 -15.49 6.33 13.12
CA SER A 29 -14.85 7.64 13.08
C SER A 29 -13.41 7.63 12.55
N ARG A 30 -12.99 6.58 11.83
CA ARG A 30 -11.74 6.62 11.08
C ARG A 30 -11.94 7.50 9.85
N THR A 31 -11.14 8.56 9.75
CA THR A 31 -11.16 9.49 8.61
C THR A 31 -9.93 9.34 7.71
N SER A 32 -8.88 8.67 8.19
CA SER A 32 -7.68 8.42 7.39
C SER A 32 -7.96 7.40 6.29
N THR A 33 -7.67 7.80 5.06
CA THR A 33 -7.70 6.96 3.86
C THR A 33 -6.38 6.22 3.62
N LYS A 34 -5.35 6.48 4.45
CA LYS A 34 -4.07 5.79 4.35
C LYS A 34 -4.18 4.38 4.93
N ASP A 35 -3.47 3.46 4.31
CA ASP A 35 -3.26 2.12 4.84
C ASP A 35 -2.59 2.20 6.21
N GLU A 36 -3.03 1.33 7.11
CA GLU A 36 -2.33 1.13 8.37
C GLU A 36 -1.03 0.36 8.15
N HIS A 37 -0.13 0.47 9.12
CA HIS A 37 1.08 -0.32 9.10
C HIS A 37 0.72 -1.81 9.08
N LEU A 38 1.12 -2.51 8.01
CA LEU A 38 0.92 -3.95 7.89
C LEU A 38 1.82 -4.66 8.90
N SER A 39 1.24 -5.10 10.01
CA SER A 39 1.94 -5.97 10.96
C SER A 39 2.20 -7.32 10.29
N GLY A 40 3.46 -7.71 10.12
CA GLY A 40 3.81 -9.02 9.59
C GLY A 40 5.22 -9.11 9.03
N ARG A 41 5.72 -8.03 8.45
CA ARG A 41 7.14 -7.88 8.12
C ARG A 41 7.57 -6.48 8.54
N PRO A 42 8.62 -6.31 9.36
CA PRO A 42 9.21 -4.99 9.49
C PRO A 42 9.61 -4.56 8.07
N VAL A 43 9.40 -3.29 7.70
CA VAL A 43 10.04 -2.77 6.49
C VAL A 43 11.53 -2.59 6.80
N GLU A 44 12.23 -3.70 7.00
CA GLU A 44 13.68 -3.73 7.22
C GLU A 44 14.40 -3.06 6.04
N VAL A 45 13.77 -3.03 4.87
CA VAL A 45 14.26 -2.39 3.64
C VAL A 45 14.18 -0.86 3.69
N THR A 46 13.29 -0.28 4.50
CA THR A 46 13.07 1.18 4.53
C THR A 46 13.69 1.84 5.75
N THR A 47 14.49 1.12 6.54
CA THR A 47 15.33 1.78 7.55
C THR A 47 16.42 2.57 6.84
N PRO A 48 16.82 3.75 7.35
CA PRO A 48 17.88 4.56 6.74
C PRO A 48 19.14 3.75 6.46
N GLU A 49 19.52 2.86 7.38
CA GLU A 49 20.72 2.03 7.27
C GLU A 49 20.65 1.01 6.12
N MET A 50 19.44 0.50 5.82
CA MET A 50 19.25 -0.44 4.71
C MET A 50 19.18 0.29 3.37
N ILE A 51 18.59 1.50 3.36
CA ILE A 51 18.60 2.40 2.20
C ILE A 51 20.05 2.78 1.85
N ASP A 52 20.84 3.17 2.83
CA ASP A 52 22.25 3.53 2.65
C ASP A 52 23.06 2.34 2.13
N LYS A 53 22.89 1.14 2.69
CA LYS A 53 23.56 -0.08 2.20
C LYS A 53 23.19 -0.42 0.76
N VAL A 54 21.91 -0.34 0.40
CA VAL A 54 21.46 -0.59 -0.98
C VAL A 54 22.02 0.47 -1.93
N HIS A 55 22.02 1.73 -1.52
CA HIS A 55 22.61 2.83 -2.29
C HIS A 55 24.12 2.63 -2.52
N ASP A 56 24.86 2.25 -1.47
CA ASP A 56 26.29 1.93 -1.56
C ASP A 56 26.56 0.72 -2.46
N MET A 57 25.73 -0.33 -2.39
CA MET A 57 25.84 -1.49 -3.28
C MET A 57 25.61 -1.10 -4.75
N VAL A 58 24.61 -0.27 -5.04
CA VAL A 58 24.33 0.22 -6.40
C VAL A 58 25.48 1.09 -6.92
N LEU A 59 26.02 1.99 -6.10
CA LEU A 59 27.17 2.82 -6.49
C LEU A 59 28.47 2.02 -6.69
N SER A 60 28.64 0.94 -5.92
CA SER A 60 29.85 0.10 -5.97
C SER A 60 29.85 -0.90 -7.13
N ASP A 61 28.67 -1.26 -7.65
CA ASP A 61 28.54 -2.23 -8.74
C ASP A 61 28.45 -1.53 -10.10
N ARG A 62 29.58 -1.53 -10.83
CA ARG A 62 29.73 -0.94 -12.16
C ARG A 62 28.88 -1.61 -13.25
N ARG A 63 28.15 -2.69 -12.93
CA ARG A 63 27.26 -3.43 -13.85
C ARG A 63 25.77 -3.23 -13.56
N ILE A 64 25.42 -2.53 -12.49
CA ILE A 64 24.03 -2.12 -12.25
C ILE A 64 23.80 -0.85 -13.08
N GLU A 65 23.10 -1.00 -14.21
CA GLU A 65 22.53 0.15 -14.91
C GLU A 65 21.20 0.52 -14.23
N VAL A 66 21.03 1.83 -13.98
CA VAL A 66 19.80 2.44 -13.46
C VAL A 66 18.85 2.74 -14.60
#